data_AF-A0A496ZMK5-F1
#
_entry.id   AF-A0A496ZMK5-F1
#
_cell.length_a   1.000
_cell.length_b   1.000
_cell.length_c   1.000
_cell.angle_alpha   90.00
_cell.angle_beta   90.00
_cell.angle_gamma   90.00
#
_symmetry.space_group_name_H-M   'P 1'
#
loop_
_entity.id
_entity.type
_entity.pdbx_description
1 polymer ?
#
loop_
_entity_poly.entity_id
_entity_poly.type
_entity_poly.pdbx_seq_one_letter_code
_entity_poly.pdbx_strand_id
1 'polypeptide(L)'
;MMIYKDKTNRGFAVGAFQDYYGHDCSIQKSSLATEDAIWFGVTDAQPKVMASDAKKLGVTTDETVGWIPFAIPKEVLLHTQMHLTREQVAEMIPILQQFVDTGEID
;
A
#
# COMPACT_ATOMS: atom_id res chain seq x y z
N MET A 1 -8.55 10.49 10.18
CA MET A 1 -8.65 9.07 9.77
C MET A 1 -10.11 8.65 9.78
N MET A 2 -10.75 8.57 8.61
CA MET A 2 -12.01 7.82 8.47
C MET A 2 -11.67 6.50 7.82
N ILE A 3 -11.94 5.40 8.51
CA ILE A 3 -12.00 4.07 7.89
C ILE A 3 -13.40 3.97 7.30
N TYR A 4 -13.53 4.21 6.00
CA TYR A 4 -14.80 3.95 5.32
C TYR A 4 -14.95 2.45 5.15
N LYS A 5 -16.05 1.91 5.69
CA LYS A 5 -16.36 0.48 5.57
C LYS A 5 -17.29 0.28 4.38
N ASP A 6 -16.81 -0.48 3.40
CA ASP A 6 -17.59 -0.92 2.25
C ASP A 6 -17.45 -2.43 2.05
N LYS A 7 -18.03 -2.97 0.98
CA LYS A 7 -17.86 -4.35 0.54
C LYS A 7 -17.45 -4.39 -0.93
N THR A 8 -16.55 -5.32 -1.24
CA THR A 8 -16.27 -5.68 -2.64
C THR A 8 -17.53 -6.21 -3.33
N ASN A 9 -17.51 -6.30 -4.67
CA ASN A 9 -18.56 -6.97 -5.46
C ASN A 9 -18.82 -8.44 -5.07
N ARG A 10 -17.88 -9.07 -4.34
CA ARG A 10 -18.00 -10.43 -3.82
C ARG A 10 -18.41 -10.48 -2.34
N GLY A 11 -18.76 -9.33 -1.74
CA GLY A 11 -19.26 -9.22 -0.37
C GLY A 11 -18.20 -9.13 0.72
N PHE A 12 -16.90 -9.14 0.39
CA PHE A 12 -15.82 -9.02 1.37
C PHE A 12 -15.69 -7.59 1.91
N ALA A 13 -15.52 -7.45 3.22
CA ALA A 13 -15.34 -6.15 3.87
C ALA A 13 -14.05 -5.45 3.41
N VAL A 14 -14.15 -4.13 3.20
CA VAL A 14 -13.04 -3.23 2.85
C VAL A 14 -13.07 -2.04 3.78
N GLY A 15 -11.91 -1.66 4.29
CA GLY A 15 -11.64 -0.39 4.94
C GLY A 15 -10.68 0.44 4.08
N ALA A 16 -10.98 1.71 3.82
CA ALA A 16 -10.09 2.63 3.13
C ALA A 16 -9.61 3.74 4.07
N PHE A 17 -8.35 4.16 3.96
CA PHE A 17 -7.74 5.25 4.72
C PHE A 17 -6.57 5.86 3.94
N GLN A 18 -6.01 6.96 4.43
CA GLN A 18 -4.79 7.57 3.88
C GLN A 18 -3.65 7.50 4.89
N ASP A 19 -2.44 7.26 4.41
CA ASP A 19 -1.23 7.36 5.24
C ASP A 19 -0.90 8.83 5.56
N TYR A 20 0.19 9.06 6.30
CA TYR A 20 0.63 10.41 6.67
C TYR A 20 0.99 11.28 5.45
N TYR A 21 1.44 10.67 4.36
CA TYR A 21 1.81 11.34 3.12
C TYR A 21 0.63 11.48 2.14
N GLY A 22 -0.56 11.06 2.53
CA GLY A 22 -1.77 11.14 1.71
C GLY A 22 -1.91 10.04 0.67
N HIS A 23 -1.10 8.97 0.73
CA HIS A 23 -1.29 7.82 -0.17
C HIS A 23 -2.51 7.01 0.26
N ASP A 24 -3.33 6.65 -0.71
CA ASP A 24 -4.50 5.81 -0.48
C ASP A 24 -4.07 4.39 -0.08
N CYS A 25 -4.63 3.95 1.04
CA CYS A 25 -4.36 2.66 1.65
C CYS A 25 -5.68 1.91 1.89
N SER A 26 -5.59 0.59 1.95
CA SER A 26 -6.74 -0.24 2.29
C SER A 26 -6.40 -1.41 3.19
N ILE A 27 -7.44 -1.88 3.89
CA ILE A 27 -7.49 -3.16 4.57
C ILE A 27 -8.70 -3.92 4.04
N GLN A 28 -8.50 -5.12 3.52
CA GLN A 28 -9.57 -5.88 2.87
C GLN A 28 -9.51 -7.35 3.26
N LYS A 29 -10.66 -7.96 3.54
CA LYS A 29 -10.73 -9.42 3.71
C LYS A 29 -10.34 -10.12 2.41
N SER A 30 -9.32 -10.98 2.48
CA SER A 30 -8.89 -11.76 1.33
C SER A 30 -9.90 -12.86 1.01
N SER A 31 -10.01 -13.20 -0.27
CA SER A 31 -10.78 -14.35 -0.74
C SER A 31 -9.96 -15.64 -0.78
N LEU A 32 -8.84 -15.70 -0.05
CA LEU A 32 -8.04 -16.92 0.10
C LEU A 32 -8.94 -18.04 0.65
N ALA A 33 -9.00 -19.16 -0.05
CA ALA A 33 -9.93 -20.24 0.27
C ALA A 33 -9.45 -21.12 1.44
N THR A 34 -8.13 -21.21 1.62
CA THR A 34 -7.49 -22.14 2.57
C THR A 34 -7.38 -21.58 3.97
N GLU A 35 -7.32 -20.25 4.11
CA GLU A 35 -7.07 -19.60 5.39
C GLU A 35 -7.70 -18.21 5.45
N ASP A 36 -8.02 -17.77 6.66
CA ASP A 36 -8.38 -16.41 6.95
C ASP A 36 -7.18 -15.46 6.78
N ALA A 37 -7.20 -14.67 5.71
CA ALA A 37 -6.20 -13.65 5.47
C ALA A 37 -6.81 -12.28 5.11
N ILE A 38 -5.99 -11.24 5.19
CA ILE A 38 -6.32 -9.86 4.78
C ILE A 38 -5.28 -9.34 3.78
N TRP A 39 -5.72 -8.43 2.91
CA TRP A 39 -4.83 -7.53 2.19
C TRP A 39 -4.69 -6.24 2.99
N PHE A 40 -3.47 -5.74 3.18
CA PHE A 40 -3.20 -4.51 3.94
C PHE A 40 -2.04 -3.72 3.34
N GLY A 41 -2.24 -2.44 3.02
CA GLY A 41 -1.20 -1.55 2.51
C GLY A 41 -1.69 -0.53 1.50
N VAL A 42 -0.75 0.03 0.74
CA VAL A 42 -1.01 1.06 -0.27
C VAL A 42 -1.74 0.47 -1.48
N THR A 43 -2.72 1.19 -2.04
CA THR A 43 -3.52 0.69 -3.17
C THR A 43 -2.90 0.94 -4.55
N ASP A 44 -2.03 1.93 -4.67
CA ASP A 44 -1.32 2.26 -5.91
C ASP A 44 0.15 2.61 -5.61
N ALA A 45 1.08 1.98 -6.32
CA ALA A 45 2.52 2.17 -6.14
C ALA A 45 2.97 3.60 -6.47
N GLN A 46 2.21 4.32 -7.31
CA GLN A 46 2.55 5.65 -7.83
C GLN A 46 4.05 5.81 -8.18
N PRO A 47 4.59 4.99 -9.10
CA PRO A 47 6.01 4.97 -9.40
C PRO A 47 6.50 6.33 -9.87
N LYS A 48 7.67 6.74 -9.39
CA LYS A 48 8.31 8.00 -9.73
C LYS A 48 9.79 7.81 -10.05
N VAL A 49 10.33 8.71 -10.87
CA VAL A 49 11.76 8.81 -11.17
C VAL A 49 12.22 10.24 -10.88
N MET A 50 13.47 10.41 -10.47
CA MET A 50 14.07 11.74 -10.37
C MET A 50 14.17 12.36 -11.76
N ALA A 51 13.76 13.62 -11.93
CA ALA A 51 13.75 14.29 -13.23
C ALA A 51 15.12 14.25 -13.94
N SER A 52 16.21 14.39 -13.18
CA SER A 52 17.59 14.30 -13.70
C SER A 52 17.98 12.92 -14.25
N ASP A 53 17.28 11.85 -13.84
CA ASP A 53 17.53 10.47 -14.27
C ASP A 53 16.52 9.99 -15.33
N ALA A 54 15.47 10.77 -15.63
CA ALA A 54 14.39 10.40 -16.54
C ALA A 54 14.91 9.90 -17.90
N LYS A 55 15.88 10.62 -18.49
CA LYS A 55 16.47 10.27 -19.78
C LYS A 55 17.17 8.91 -19.78
N LYS A 56 17.77 8.49 -18.65
CA LYS A 56 18.42 7.18 -18.51
C LYS A 56 17.42 6.03 -18.61
N LEU A 57 16.18 6.27 -18.22
CA LEU A 57 15.07 5.31 -18.27
C LEU A 57 14.18 5.51 -19.51
N GLY A 58 14.61 6.31 -20.49
CA GLY A 58 13.84 6.57 -21.71
C GLY A 58 12.60 7.46 -21.51
N VAL A 59 12.50 8.15 -20.38
CA VAL A 59 11.40 9.09 -20.11
C VAL A 59 11.78 10.46 -20.64
N THR A 60 10.91 11.03 -21.48
CA THR A 60 11.04 12.40 -21.97
C THR A 60 10.30 13.33 -21.02
N THR A 61 10.97 14.37 -20.55
CA THR A 61 10.42 15.40 -19.67
C THR A 61 11.20 16.70 -19.85
N ASP A 62 10.56 17.84 -19.62
CA ASP A 62 11.21 19.15 -19.52
C ASP A 62 11.56 19.51 -18.06
N GLU A 63 11.09 18.69 -17.10
CA GLU A 63 11.41 18.85 -15.68
C GLU A 63 12.89 18.58 -15.43
N THR A 64 13.50 19.41 -14.59
CA THR A 64 14.93 19.32 -14.26
C THR A 64 15.19 19.00 -12.79
N VAL A 65 14.17 19.09 -11.93
CA VAL A 65 14.25 18.83 -10.49
C VAL A 65 13.05 18.02 -10.00
N GLY A 66 13.22 17.36 -8.86
CA GLY A 66 12.13 16.65 -8.19
C GLY A 66 11.76 15.30 -8.79
N TRP A 67 10.74 14.69 -8.21
CA TRP A 67 10.22 13.38 -8.59
C TRP A 67 9.07 13.54 -9.57
N ILE A 68 9.18 12.92 -10.75
CA ILE A 68 8.13 12.91 -11.78
C ILE A 68 7.49 11.52 -11.90
N PRO A 69 6.24 11.40 -12.39
CA PRO A 69 5.62 10.11 -12.64
C PRO A 69 6.44 9.24 -13.59
N PHE A 70 6.53 7.94 -13.27
CA PHE A 70 7.16 6.94 -14.12
C PHE A 70 6.11 5.93 -14.57
N ALA A 71 5.75 5.99 -15.86
CA ALA A 71 4.74 5.10 -16.42
C ALA A 71 5.28 3.66 -16.47
N ILE A 72 4.57 2.75 -15.80
CA ILE A 72 4.86 1.33 -15.80
C ILE A 72 3.99 0.65 -16.87
N PRO A 73 4.56 -0.18 -17.77
CA PRO A 73 3.77 -0.96 -18.72
C PRO A 73 2.71 -1.78 -17.99
N LYS A 74 1.50 -1.86 -18.54
CA LYS A 74 0.37 -2.57 -17.92
C LYS A 74 0.61 -4.07 -17.74
N GLU A 75 1.59 -4.62 -18.46
CA GLU A 75 2.04 -6.00 -18.38
C GLU A 75 2.86 -6.28 -17.12
N VAL A 76 3.33 -5.24 -16.44
CA VAL A 76 4.11 -5.33 -15.20
C VAL A 76 3.17 -5.28 -14.00
N LEU A 77 3.23 -6.31 -13.15
CA LEU A 77 2.51 -6.36 -11.89
C LEU A 77 3.36 -5.75 -10.77
N LEU A 78 2.78 -4.83 -10.02
CA LEU A 78 3.36 -4.27 -8.80
C LEU A 78 2.58 -4.81 -7.59
N HIS A 79 3.28 -5.41 -6.64
CA HIS A 79 2.69 -5.80 -5.36
C HIS A 79 2.88 -4.66 -4.36
N THR A 80 1.77 -4.06 -3.92
CA THR A 80 1.78 -2.89 -2.99
C THR A 80 1.12 -3.17 -1.65
N GLN A 81 0.46 -4.32 -1.51
CA GLN A 81 -0.25 -4.75 -0.31
C GLN A 81 0.34 -6.05 0.21
N MET A 82 0.39 -6.16 1.53
CA MET A 82 0.74 -7.40 2.22
C MET A 82 -0.48 -8.33 2.26
N HIS A 83 -0.26 -9.63 2.07
CA HIS A 83 -1.27 -10.67 2.28
C HIS A 83 -0.98 -11.35 3.62
N LEU A 84 -1.71 -10.96 4.67
CA LEU A 84 -1.40 -11.34 6.05
C LEU A 84 -2.41 -12.34 6.59
N THR A 85 -1.92 -13.43 7.17
CA THR A 85 -2.74 -14.40 7.90
C THR A 85 -3.10 -13.90 9.29
N ARG A 86 -4.02 -14.60 9.97
CA ARG A 86 -4.37 -14.28 11.37
C ARG A 86 -3.17 -14.40 12.32
N GLU A 87 -2.32 -15.40 12.11
CA GLU A 87 -1.12 -15.63 12.93
C GLU A 87 -0.14 -14.47 12.79
N GLN A 88 0.19 -14.08 11.56
CA GLN A 88 1.08 -12.93 11.29
C GLN A 88 0.53 -11.63 11.88
N VAL A 89 -0.78 -11.38 11.74
CA VAL A 89 -1.41 -10.20 12.35
C VAL A 89 -1.31 -10.27 13.89
N ALA A 90 -1.48 -11.44 14.50
CA ALA A 90 -1.34 -11.60 15.95
C ALA A 90 0.08 -11.29 16.43
N GLU A 91 1.10 -11.66 15.67
CA GLU A 91 2.51 -11.33 15.97
C GLU A 91 2.80 -9.83 15.82
N MET A 92 2.13 -9.14 14.90
CA MET A 92 2.30 -7.70 14.69
C MET A 92 1.59 -6.85 15.76
N ILE A 93 0.47 -7.32 16.32
CA ILE A 93 -0.35 -6.52 17.26
C ILE A 93 0.45 -5.98 18.45
N PRO A 94 1.28 -6.77 19.17
CA PRO A 94 2.06 -6.26 20.29
C PRO A 94 3.01 -5.12 19.89
N ILE A 95 3.66 -5.25 18.73
CA ILE A 95 4.58 -4.24 18.20
C ILE A 95 3.82 -2.95 17.86
N LEU A 96 2.69 -3.08 17.16
CA LEU A 96 1.85 -1.94 16.79
C LEU A 96 1.26 -1.26 18.02
N GLN A 97 0.89 -2.03 19.05
CA GLN A 97 0.37 -1.50 20.30
C GLN A 97 1.46 -0.73 21.06
N GLN A 98 2.69 -1.26 21.12
CA GLN A 98 3.82 -0.55 21.71
C GLN A 98 4.09 0.78 21.01
N PHE A 99 4.02 0.82 19.67
CA PHE A 99 4.16 2.06 18.92
C PHE A 99 3.06 3.07 19.25
N VAL A 100 1.81 2.62 19.39
CA VAL A 100 0.70 3.49 19.84
C VAL A 100 0.98 4.06 21.24
N ASP A 101 1.53 3.24 22.15
CA ASP A 101 1.72 3.61 23.54
C ASP A 101 2.97 4.49 23.77
N THR A 102 4.01 4.31 22.95
CA THR A 102 5.35 4.86 23.22
C THR A 102 5.97 5.64 22.06
N GLY A 103 5.54 5.39 20.82
CA GLY A 103 6.20 5.87 19.60
C GLY A 103 7.38 5.01 19.12
N GLU A 104 7.70 3.91 19.82
CA GLU A 104 8.84 3.03 19.55
C GLU A 104 8.37 1.57 19.25
N ILE A 105 9.25 0.69 18.74
CA ILE A 105 8.89 -0.67 18.28
C ILE A 105 9.81 -1.80 18.78
N ASP A 106 10.74 -1.48 19.67
CA ASP A 106 11.89 -2.29 20.12
C ASP A 106 11.77 -2.87 21.53
#